data_AF-A0A183A8T6-F1
#
_entry.id   AF-A0A183A8T6-F1
#
_cell.length_a   1.000
_cell.length_b   1.000
_cell.length_c   1.000
_cell.angle_alpha   90.00
_cell.angle_beta   90.00
_cell.angle_gamma   90.00
#
_symmetry.space_group_name_H-M   'P 1'
#
loop_
_entity.id
_entity.type
_entity.pdbx_description
1 polymer ?
#
loop_
_entity_poly.entity_id
_entity_poly.type
_entity_poly.pdbx_seq_one_letter_code
_entity_poly.pdbx_strand_id
1 'polypeptide(L)'
;METMLQRLSRHPNLAKPVKQSTSMDTVAASITEFVYDPDAGTTFDSGFKGWKDVIRFEFADADDEWKVRLLLRKLGTKENDRYTEIILPKSPREFNFEETIRQLSNTFGEKASLFSIRYHCLKLVQIIRMTI
;
A
#
# COMPACT_ATOMS: atom_id res chain seq x y z
N MET A 1 7.63 -61.28 -12.02
CA MET A 1 6.26 -60.76 -11.84
C MET A 1 6.43 -59.36 -11.29
N GLU A 2 6.72 -58.44 -12.20
CA GLU A 2 7.32 -57.13 -11.93
C GLU A 2 6.24 -56.11 -11.54
N THR A 3 6.59 -55.33 -10.53
CA THR A 3 5.75 -54.44 -9.76
C THR A 3 5.31 -53.24 -10.60
N MET A 4 4.00 -53.08 -10.75
CA MET A 4 3.38 -51.88 -11.31
C MET A 4 3.54 -50.70 -10.34
N LEU A 5 4.40 -49.74 -10.68
CA LEU A 5 4.32 -48.38 -10.16
C LEU A 5 4.18 -47.41 -11.33
N GLN A 6 2.93 -47.03 -11.52
CA GLN A 6 2.44 -46.16 -12.57
C GLN A 6 2.93 -44.73 -12.37
N ARG A 7 3.43 -44.19 -13.47
CA ARG A 7 3.99 -42.86 -13.69
C ARG A 7 3.05 -41.76 -13.17
N LEU A 8 3.39 -41.12 -12.04
CA LEU A 8 2.95 -39.75 -11.79
C LEU A 8 3.78 -38.82 -12.68
N SER A 9 3.19 -38.41 -13.80
CA SER A 9 3.68 -37.32 -14.63
C SER A 9 3.52 -36.01 -13.86
N ARG A 10 4.51 -35.70 -13.02
CA ARG A 10 4.65 -34.42 -12.34
C ARG A 10 5.16 -33.42 -13.36
N HIS A 11 4.25 -32.70 -14.01
CA HIS A 11 4.57 -31.51 -14.79
C HIS A 11 5.45 -30.59 -13.92
N PRO A 12 6.65 -30.19 -14.37
CA PRO A 12 7.36 -29.10 -13.73
C PRO A 12 6.56 -27.82 -14.02
N ASN A 13 5.82 -27.37 -13.01
CA ASN A 13 5.24 -26.04 -12.99
C ASN A 13 6.41 -25.06 -13.18
N LEU A 14 6.32 -24.22 -14.21
CA LEU A 14 7.35 -23.30 -14.66
C LEU A 14 7.76 -22.38 -13.50
N ALA A 15 8.79 -22.77 -12.77
CA ALA A 15 9.39 -21.93 -11.74
C ALA A 15 10.02 -20.72 -12.45
N LYS A 16 9.42 -19.54 -12.26
CA LYS A 16 10.12 -18.27 -12.48
C LYS A 16 11.43 -18.29 -11.66
N PRO A 17 12.53 -17.73 -12.16
CA PRO A 17 13.83 -17.88 -11.53
C PRO A 17 13.82 -17.26 -10.13
N VAL A 18 14.06 -18.11 -9.13
CA VAL A 18 14.20 -17.80 -7.69
C VAL A 18 15.13 -16.62 -7.38
N LYS A 19 15.96 -16.19 -8.34
CA LYS A 19 16.88 -15.05 -8.21
C LYS A 19 16.17 -13.68 -8.22
N GLN A 20 15.05 -13.52 -8.92
CA GLN A 20 14.31 -12.24 -8.94
C GLN A 20 13.51 -12.02 -7.65
N SER A 21 12.90 -13.07 -7.09
CA SER A 21 12.11 -12.98 -5.86
C SER A 21 12.94 -12.48 -4.67
N THR A 22 14.17 -12.95 -4.51
CA THR A 22 15.06 -12.52 -3.41
C THR A 22 15.40 -11.03 -3.48
N SER A 23 15.54 -10.47 -4.69
CA SER A 23 15.81 -9.04 -4.88
C SER A 23 14.57 -8.19 -4.57
N MET A 24 13.40 -8.60 -5.06
CA MET A 24 12.16 -7.84 -4.87
C MET A 24 11.71 -7.83 -3.41
N ASP A 25 11.81 -8.96 -2.71
CA ASP A 25 11.46 -9.05 -1.29
C ASP A 25 12.39 -8.22 -0.41
N THR A 26 13.67 -8.11 -0.79
CA THR A 26 14.66 -7.27 -0.08
C THR A 26 14.33 -5.79 -0.24
N VAL A 27 14.06 -5.34 -1.47
CA VAL A 27 13.64 -3.96 -1.74
C VAL A 27 12.31 -3.68 -1.03
N ALA A 28 11.34 -4.59 -1.12
CA ALA A 28 10.08 -4.47 -0.39
C ALA A 28 10.29 -4.36 1.12
N ALA A 29 11.18 -5.15 1.72
CA ALA A 29 11.47 -5.08 3.16
C ALA A 29 12.06 -3.73 3.57
N SER A 30 12.85 -3.08 2.71
CA SER A 30 13.45 -1.78 2.98
C SER A 30 12.45 -0.60 3.02
N ILE A 31 11.25 -0.79 2.46
CA ILE A 31 10.21 0.23 2.47
C ILE A 31 9.60 0.35 3.87
N THR A 32 9.62 1.56 4.45
CA THR A 32 9.01 1.86 5.75
C THR A 32 7.50 1.61 5.73
N GLU A 33 6.96 1.14 6.85
CA GLU A 33 5.51 1.00 7.05
C GLU A 33 4.82 2.37 7.12
N PHE A 34 3.62 2.46 6.57
CA PHE A 34 2.77 3.63 6.63
C PHE A 34 1.88 3.59 7.88
N VAL A 35 1.94 4.66 8.66
CA VAL A 35 1.07 4.90 9.82
C VAL A 35 0.33 6.21 9.57
N TYR A 36 -0.99 6.19 9.65
CA TYR A 36 -1.80 7.38 9.40
C TYR A 36 -1.86 8.28 10.64
N ASP A 37 -1.37 9.50 10.52
CA ASP A 37 -1.46 10.53 11.57
C ASP A 37 -1.84 11.88 10.93
N PRO A 38 -3.13 12.24 10.92
CA PRO A 38 -3.58 13.49 10.33
C PRO A 38 -3.14 14.73 11.11
N ASP A 39 -2.87 14.62 12.41
CA ASP A 39 -2.46 15.75 13.24
C ASP A 39 -0.97 16.09 13.01
N ALA A 40 -0.16 15.07 12.74
CA ALA A 40 1.23 15.23 12.31
C ALA A 40 1.40 15.44 10.79
N GLY A 41 0.31 15.48 10.02
CA GLY A 41 0.34 15.62 8.55
C GLY A 41 0.87 14.40 7.81
N THR A 42 0.89 13.24 8.47
CA THR A 42 1.27 11.96 7.85
C THR A 42 0.05 11.34 7.19
N THR A 43 -0.08 11.57 5.88
CA THR A 43 -1.19 11.12 5.05
C THR A 43 -0.70 10.09 4.04
N PHE A 44 -1.63 9.35 3.44
CA PHE A 44 -1.28 8.36 2.43
C PHE A 44 -0.57 8.99 1.24
N ASP A 45 -0.96 10.19 0.81
CA ASP A 45 -0.31 10.87 -0.31
C ASP A 45 1.15 11.24 0.00
N SER A 46 1.46 11.66 1.23
CA SER A 46 2.84 11.98 1.63
C SER A 46 3.70 10.73 1.81
N GLY A 47 3.16 9.66 2.39
CA GLY A 47 3.84 8.36 2.53
C GLY A 47 4.04 7.63 1.19
N PHE A 48 3.01 7.63 0.34
CA PHE A 48 3.03 6.95 -0.96
C PHE A 48 4.01 7.59 -1.93
N LYS A 49 4.31 8.90 -1.80
CA LYS A 49 5.29 9.58 -2.66
C LYS A 49 6.65 8.86 -2.66
N GLY A 50 7.11 8.36 -1.51
CA GLY A 50 8.36 7.60 -1.43
C GLY A 50 8.28 6.22 -2.08
N TRP A 51 7.10 5.60 -2.06
CA TRP A 51 6.89 4.27 -2.62
C TRP A 51 6.61 4.29 -4.12
N LYS A 52 6.04 5.38 -4.62
CA LYS A 52 5.61 5.54 -6.01
C LYS A 52 6.77 5.34 -6.98
N ASP A 53 7.92 5.95 -6.70
CA ASP A 53 9.10 5.80 -7.55
C ASP A 53 9.65 4.37 -7.48
N VAL A 54 9.73 3.78 -6.29
CA VAL A 54 10.18 2.38 -6.12
C VAL A 54 9.26 1.43 -6.90
N ILE A 55 7.94 1.60 -6.80
CA ILE A 55 6.99 0.74 -7.53
C ILE A 55 7.07 0.95 -9.04
N ARG A 56 7.30 2.20 -9.49
CA ARG A 56 7.42 2.52 -10.91
C ARG A 56 8.72 1.99 -11.52
N PHE A 57 9.84 2.05 -10.80
CA PHE A 57 11.16 1.73 -11.34
C PHE A 57 11.61 0.30 -11.00
N GLU A 58 11.50 -0.11 -9.75
CA GLU A 58 11.97 -1.43 -9.28
C GLU A 58 10.93 -2.53 -9.52
N PHE A 59 9.65 -2.17 -9.59
CA PHE A 59 8.55 -3.11 -9.72
C PHE A 59 7.69 -2.87 -10.97
N ALA A 60 8.26 -2.26 -12.02
CA ALA A 60 7.56 -1.96 -13.28
C ALA A 60 6.85 -3.21 -13.86
N ASP A 61 7.58 -4.32 -13.92
CA ASP A 61 7.15 -5.60 -14.50
C ASP A 61 6.28 -6.46 -13.56
N ALA A 62 6.06 -6.01 -12.32
CA ALA A 62 5.20 -6.74 -11.39
C ALA A 62 3.72 -6.58 -11.78
N ASP A 63 2.95 -7.65 -11.63
CA ASP A 63 1.50 -7.59 -11.83
C ASP A 63 0.80 -6.76 -10.75
N ASP A 64 -0.40 -6.27 -11.07
CA ASP A 64 -1.17 -5.42 -10.17
C ASP A 64 -1.52 -6.14 -8.86
N GLU A 65 -1.78 -7.45 -8.91
CA GLU A 65 -2.06 -8.26 -7.72
C GLU A 65 -0.88 -8.24 -6.74
N TRP A 66 0.34 -8.38 -7.25
CA TRP A 66 1.57 -8.28 -6.46
C TRP A 66 1.77 -6.88 -5.90
N LYS A 67 1.58 -5.84 -6.73
CA LYS A 67 1.71 -4.43 -6.30
C LYS A 67 0.68 -4.07 -5.22
N VAL A 68 -0.55 -4.54 -5.34
CA VAL A 68 -1.61 -4.36 -4.33
C VAL A 68 -1.22 -5.09 -3.04
N ARG A 69 -0.78 -6.36 -3.10
CA ARG A 69 -0.30 -7.08 -1.91
C ARG A 69 0.85 -6.36 -1.22
N LEU A 70 1.79 -5.79 -1.97
CA LEU A 70 2.89 -5.01 -1.42
C LEU A 70 2.37 -3.78 -0.66
N LEU A 71 1.45 -3.01 -1.26
CA LEU A 71 0.84 -1.85 -0.59
C LEU A 71 0.17 -2.24 0.72
N LEU A 72 -0.66 -3.29 0.70
CA LEU A 72 -1.38 -3.73 1.89
C LEU A 72 -0.44 -4.21 3.00
N ARG A 73 0.66 -4.87 2.64
CA ARG A 73 1.70 -5.30 3.60
C ARG A 73 2.45 -4.12 4.22
N LYS A 74 2.44 -2.96 3.56
CA LYS A 74 3.10 -1.75 4.04
C LYS A 74 2.19 -0.80 4.79
N LEU A 75 0.89 -1.07 4.82
CA LEU A 75 -0.02 -0.39 5.75
C LEU A 75 0.22 -0.94 7.16
N GLY A 76 0.20 -0.04 8.15
CA GLY A 76 0.11 -0.42 9.55
C GLY A 76 -1.13 -1.30 9.80
N THR A 77 -1.08 -2.08 10.87
CA THR A 77 -2.15 -3.05 11.21
C THR A 77 -3.53 -2.40 11.23
N LYS A 78 -3.65 -1.21 11.87
CA LYS A 78 -4.93 -0.50 11.99
C LYS A 78 -5.44 0.02 10.64
N GLU A 79 -4.54 0.50 9.80
CA GLU A 79 -4.85 1.01 8.47
C GLU A 79 -5.26 -0.12 7.53
N ASN A 80 -4.61 -1.28 7.65
CA ASN A 80 -4.96 -2.49 6.91
C ASN A 80 -6.36 -3.01 7.29
N ASP A 81 -6.67 -3.08 8.59
CA ASP A 81 -7.98 -3.48 9.09
C ASP A 81 -9.07 -2.55 8.53
N ARG A 82 -8.85 -1.24 8.63
CA ARG A 82 -9.78 -0.22 8.13
C ARG A 82 -9.95 -0.26 6.61
N TYR A 83 -8.88 -0.50 5.86
CA TYR A 83 -8.98 -0.72 4.42
C TYR A 83 -9.83 -1.95 4.11
N THR A 84 -9.60 -3.06 4.83
CA THR A 84 -10.36 -4.31 4.69
C THR A 84 -11.85 -4.11 4.94
N GLU A 85 -12.22 -3.31 5.94
CA GLU A 85 -13.62 -2.94 6.20
C GLU A 85 -14.26 -2.15 5.05
N ILE A 86 -13.51 -1.27 4.39
CA ILE A 86 -14.01 -0.40 3.30
C ILE A 86 -14.18 -1.16 1.98
N ILE A 87 -13.29 -2.12 1.71
CA ILE A 87 -13.32 -2.85 0.44
C ILE A 87 -14.42 -3.90 0.37
N LEU A 88 -15.02 -4.31 1.49
CA LEU A 88 -16.12 -5.28 1.49
C LEU A 88 -17.39 -4.63 0.89
N PRO A 89 -18.11 -5.32 -0.03
CA PRO A 89 -18.04 -6.74 -0.39
C PRO A 89 -17.27 -7.04 -1.70
N LYS A 90 -16.33 -6.20 -2.13
CA LYS A 90 -15.61 -6.38 -3.41
C LYS A 90 -14.68 -7.59 -3.36
N SER A 91 -14.62 -8.34 -4.46
CA SER A 91 -13.74 -9.50 -4.60
C SER A 91 -12.27 -9.08 -4.71
N PRO A 92 -11.30 -9.81 -4.10
CA PRO A 92 -9.85 -9.63 -4.28
C PRO A 92 -9.36 -9.50 -5.72
N ARG A 93 -10.12 -10.05 -6.68
CA ARG A 93 -9.80 -10.02 -8.12
C ARG A 93 -10.20 -8.72 -8.81
N GLU A 94 -10.91 -7.84 -8.12
CA GLU A 94 -11.38 -6.55 -8.65
C GLU A 94 -10.44 -5.39 -8.30
N PHE A 95 -9.38 -5.65 -7.50
CA PHE A 95 -8.46 -4.60 -7.07
C PHE A 95 -7.40 -4.34 -8.13
N ASN A 96 -7.65 -3.34 -8.97
CA ASN A 96 -6.63 -2.66 -9.76
C ASN A 96 -5.70 -1.87 -8.81
N PHE A 97 -4.41 -1.83 -9.13
CA PHE A 97 -3.41 -1.05 -8.39
C PHE A 97 -3.79 0.44 -8.28
N GLU A 98 -4.21 1.06 -9.39
CA GLU A 98 -4.63 2.48 -9.40
C GLU A 98 -5.91 2.72 -8.58
N GLU A 99 -6.86 1.78 -8.62
CA GLU A 99 -8.06 1.86 -7.80
C GLU A 99 -7.70 1.81 -6.31
N THR A 100 -6.78 0.92 -5.94
CA THR A 100 -6.30 0.78 -4.56
C THR A 100 -5.65 2.05 -4.07
N ILE A 101 -4.77 2.67 -4.87
CA ILE A 101 -4.16 3.98 -4.54
C ILE A 101 -5.24 5.04 -4.31
N ARG A 102 -6.23 5.11 -5.21
CA ARG A 102 -7.33 6.09 -5.10
C ARG A 102 -8.14 5.90 -3.83
N GLN A 103 -8.48 4.66 -3.47
CA GLN A 103 -9.23 4.35 -2.25
C GLN A 103 -8.43 4.68 -0.99
N LEU A 104 -7.13 4.38 -0.99
CA LEU A 104 -6.24 4.69 0.13
C LEU A 104 -6.05 6.21 0.29
N SER A 105 -5.86 6.95 -0.80
CA SER A 105 -5.82 8.42 -0.80
C SER A 105 -7.15 9.02 -0.31
N ASN A 106 -8.31 8.49 -0.72
CA ASN A 106 -9.60 8.98 -0.22
C ASN A 106 -9.80 8.70 1.29
N THR A 107 -9.28 7.59 1.79
CA THR A 107 -9.49 7.14 3.17
C THR A 107 -8.53 7.80 4.16
N PHE A 108 -7.27 7.93 3.75
CA PHE A 108 -6.10 8.31 4.54
C PHE A 108 -5.35 9.53 3.96
N GLY A 109 -5.92 10.22 2.98
CA GLY A 109 -5.41 11.48 2.49
C GLY A 109 -5.75 12.65 3.40
N GLU A 110 -5.32 13.85 3.01
CA GLU A 110 -5.61 15.06 3.77
C GLU A 110 -7.11 15.34 3.85
N LYS A 111 -7.65 15.33 5.08
CA LYS A 111 -9.04 15.71 5.33
C LYS A 111 -9.13 17.20 5.67
N ALA A 112 -9.04 18.03 4.65
CA ALA A 112 -9.29 19.46 4.81
C ALA A 112 -10.79 19.74 4.74
N SER A 113 -11.49 19.69 5.89
CA SER A 113 -12.83 20.26 5.96
C SER A 113 -12.75 21.79 5.99
N LEU A 114 -13.76 22.49 5.46
CA LEU A 114 -13.84 23.96 5.55
C LEU A 114 -13.70 24.44 7.01
N PHE A 115 -14.22 23.66 7.97
CA PHE A 115 -14.06 23.92 9.39
C PHE A 115 -12.61 23.76 9.87
N SER A 116 -11.91 22.68 9.47
CA SER A 116 -10.50 22.45 9.81
C SER A 116 -9.59 23.56 9.27
N ILE A 117 -9.83 23.98 8.03
CA ILE A 117 -9.12 25.11 7.41
C ILE A 117 -9.37 26.41 8.19
N ARG A 118 -10.63 26.74 8.48
CA ARG A 118 -10.98 27.95 9.25
C ARG A 118 -10.40 27.92 10.66
N TYR A 119 -10.42 26.77 11.32
CA TYR A 119 -9.85 26.59 12.65
C TYR A 119 -8.33 26.79 12.65
N HIS A 120 -7.62 26.20 11.68
CA HIS A 120 -6.17 26.42 11.51
C HIS A 120 -5.84 27.89 11.26
N CYS A 121 -6.59 28.57 10.38
CA CYS A 121 -6.42 30.01 10.16
C CYS A 121 -6.64 30.81 11.45
N LEU A 122 -7.68 30.50 12.22
CA LEU A 122 -7.96 31.16 13.49
C LEU A 122 -6.83 30.95 14.50
N LYS A 123 -6.33 29.71 14.65
CA LYS A 123 -5.17 29.36 15.50
C LYS A 123 -3.93 30.15 15.10
N LEU A 124 -3.61 30.24 13.81
CA LEU A 124 -2.44 30.98 13.32
C LEU A 124 -2.54 32.49 13.62
N VAL A 125 -3.71 33.10 13.40
CA VAL A 125 -3.95 34.51 13.76
C VAL A 125 -3.82 34.74 15.26
N GLN A 126 -4.28 33.79 16.07
CA GLN A 126 -4.21 33.86 17.52
C GLN A 126 -2.76 33.72 18.03
N ILE A 127 -1.97 32.84 17.42
CA ILE A 127 -0.53 32.68 17.70
C ILE A 127 0.24 33.97 17.35
N ILE A 128 0.00 34.55 16.16
CA ILE A 128 0.65 35.80 15.73
C ILE A 128 0.30 36.94 16.69
N ARG A 129 -0.96 37.03 17.15
CA ARG A 129 -1.40 38.04 18.12
C ARG A 129 -0.83 37.89 19.53
N MET A 130 -0.31 36.71 19.90
CA MET A 130 0.33 36.49 21.20
C MET A 130 1.86 36.66 21.16
N THR A 131 2.42 36.80 19.96
CA THR A 131 3.88 36.88 19.75
C THR A 131 4.35 38.32 19.46
N ILE A 132 3.41 39.26 19.25
CA ILE A 132 3.64 40.70 19.03
C ILE A 132 3.07 41.45 20.23
#